data_AF-A0A7S3VM50-F1
#
_entry.id   AF-A0A7S3VM50-F1
#
_cell.length_a   1.000
_cell.length_b   1.000
_cell.length_c   1.000
_cell.angle_alpha   90.00
_cell.angle_beta   90.00
_cell.angle_gamma   90.00
#
_symmetry.space_group_name_H-M   'P 1'
#
loop_
_entity.id
_entity.type
_entity.pdbx_description
1 polymer ?
#
loop_
_entity_poly.entity_id
_entity_poly.type
_entity_poly.pdbx_seq_one_letter_code
_entity_poly.pdbx_strand_id
1 'polypeptide(L)'
;RGMVYEPKLIAMNYFRFWFWVDLATTLPLESIAVAGVGGNQGYNDKECLFLGLIRWINLVRLYRIFGAFEYLNRKMMIGQVALTLLRTTTVLFYVAHWMACIFYFIARAEGFTSNSWAGAVDTMVEAEPWGRYFLSLYFSFVILTGFGDNTFYDKNAVESCFVIGYLLISVLLNAFILGSITTVMVADDEISHVFRERVESLNAFSKQKELPESLTELMREYLELLHHTESTSDELILHRYPPTLRKKVLRHLYLDIFRKCPPFRGCKTRFLDEVISMARMEIFNPEMEVVNEGDVVQELFVIVEGVVYGARSASSASQERKAAKLRSKSSKSARFGSMAMSGSMNPNQSFTSQREDSAQSANGSVSMKGGLSMKGGQGGFSPSMKGVSFK
;
A
#
# COMPACT_ATOMS: atom_id res chain seq x y z
N ARG A 1 2.12 -26.82 12.76
CA ARG A 1 2.34 -27.80 11.66
C ARG A 1 3.83 -28.09 11.60
N GLY A 2 4.26 -29.31 11.96
CA GLY A 2 5.67 -29.70 11.88
C GLY A 2 6.07 -30.04 10.44
N MET A 3 7.33 -29.78 10.07
CA MET A 3 7.89 -30.24 8.80
C MET A 3 8.15 -31.76 8.89
N VAL A 4 7.80 -32.49 7.84
CA VAL A 4 8.01 -33.93 7.73
C VAL A 4 9.32 -34.17 6.97
N TYR A 5 10.24 -34.92 7.58
CA TYR A 5 11.55 -35.23 6.99
C TYR A 5 11.67 -36.66 6.47
N GLU A 6 10.66 -37.51 6.68
CA GLU A 6 10.70 -38.91 6.27
C GLU A 6 10.56 -39.06 4.74
N PRO A 7 11.60 -39.55 4.04
CA PRO A 7 11.60 -39.60 2.57
C PRO A 7 10.54 -40.54 2.00
N LYS A 8 10.21 -41.63 2.70
CA LYS A 8 9.18 -42.60 2.27
C LYS A 8 7.79 -41.96 2.24
N LEU A 9 7.47 -41.16 3.25
CA LEU A 9 6.19 -40.48 3.34
C LEU A 9 6.08 -39.36 2.29
N ILE A 10 7.18 -38.64 2.05
CA ILE A 10 7.27 -37.62 0.97
C ILE A 10 7.06 -38.27 -0.40
N ALA A 11 7.75 -39.39 -0.68
CA ALA A 11 7.61 -40.11 -1.94
C ALA A 11 6.19 -40.61 -2.15
N MET A 12 5.57 -41.24 -1.15
CA MET A 12 4.20 -41.75 -1.25
C MET A 12 3.19 -40.63 -1.51
N ASN A 13 3.35 -39.47 -0.87
CA ASN A 13 2.50 -38.31 -1.11
C ASN A 13 2.69 -37.74 -2.53
N TYR A 14 3.91 -37.74 -3.06
CA TYR A 14 4.20 -37.29 -4.43
C TYR A 14 3.64 -38.27 -5.49
N PHE A 15 3.83 -39.57 -5.30
CA PHE A 15 3.33 -40.63 -6.19
C PHE A 15 1.81 -40.71 -6.26
N ARG A 16 1.11 -40.21 -5.25
CA ARG A 16 -0.36 -40.21 -5.22
C ARG A 16 -1.00 -39.33 -6.30
N PHE A 17 -0.36 -38.23 -6.72
CA PHE A 17 -0.96 -37.31 -7.68
C PHE A 17 0.05 -36.61 -8.59
N TRP A 18 0.99 -35.85 -8.00
CA TRP A 18 1.89 -34.98 -8.77
C TRP A 18 2.86 -35.74 -9.67
N PHE A 19 3.28 -36.95 -9.28
CA PHE A 19 4.15 -37.79 -10.10
C PHE A 19 3.55 -38.07 -11.49
N TRP A 20 2.28 -38.45 -11.58
CA TRP A 20 1.65 -38.81 -12.86
C TRP A 20 1.49 -37.59 -13.77
N VAL A 21 1.19 -36.43 -13.18
CA VAL A 21 1.11 -35.16 -13.89
C VAL A 21 2.49 -34.78 -14.44
N ASP A 22 3.52 -34.81 -13.60
CA ASP A 22 4.90 -34.49 -14.01
C ASP A 22 5.42 -35.49 -15.05
N LEU A 23 5.12 -36.79 -14.91
CA LEU A 23 5.49 -37.83 -15.88
C LEU A 23 4.84 -37.57 -17.25
N ALA A 24 3.54 -37.32 -17.29
CA ALA A 24 2.83 -37.06 -18.54
C ALA A 24 3.37 -35.80 -19.26
N THR A 25 3.80 -34.79 -18.52
CA THR A 25 4.41 -33.59 -19.12
C THR A 25 5.90 -33.72 -19.44
N THR A 26 6.62 -34.72 -18.92
CA THR A 26 8.07 -34.88 -19.15
C THR A 26 8.39 -35.84 -20.28
N LEU A 27 7.46 -36.71 -20.65
CA LEU A 27 7.63 -37.62 -21.78
C LEU A 27 7.61 -36.87 -23.12
N PRO A 28 8.63 -37.05 -23.98
CA PRO A 28 8.68 -36.42 -25.30
C PRO A 28 7.79 -37.19 -26.30
N LEU A 29 6.49 -37.23 -26.02
CA LEU A 29 5.48 -38.02 -26.75
C LEU A 29 5.46 -37.73 -28.26
N GLU A 30 5.80 -36.50 -28.64
CA GLU A 30 5.91 -36.11 -30.05
C GLU A 30 7.05 -36.82 -30.76
N SER A 31 8.26 -36.83 -30.17
CA SER A 31 9.41 -37.50 -30.77
C SER A 31 9.19 -38.99 -30.91
N ILE A 32 8.46 -39.59 -29.95
CA ILE A 32 8.08 -41.00 -29.95
C ILE A 32 7.01 -41.26 -31.02
N ALA A 33 6.01 -40.38 -31.16
CA ALA A 33 4.96 -40.52 -32.17
C ALA A 33 5.52 -40.32 -33.59
N VAL A 34 6.40 -39.34 -33.79
CA VAL A 34 7.10 -39.12 -35.07
C VAL A 34 8.03 -40.29 -35.38
N ALA A 35 8.78 -40.81 -34.41
CA ALA A 35 9.66 -41.98 -34.62
C ALA A 35 8.89 -43.29 -34.82
N GLY A 36 7.72 -43.47 -34.19
CA GLY A 36 6.89 -44.67 -34.31
C GLY A 36 6.03 -44.73 -35.57
N VAL A 37 5.62 -43.57 -36.10
CA VAL A 37 4.78 -43.45 -37.31
C VAL A 37 5.62 -43.16 -38.56
N GLY A 38 6.78 -42.51 -38.42
CA GLY A 38 7.66 -42.07 -39.52
C GLY A 38 8.44 -43.18 -40.25
N GLY A 39 7.96 -44.42 -40.18
CA GLY A 39 8.64 -45.59 -40.73
C GLY A 39 8.59 -45.73 -42.25
N ASN A 40 7.59 -45.20 -42.98
CA ASN A 40 7.56 -45.28 -44.47
C ASN A 40 6.39 -44.57 -45.22
N GLN A 41 5.55 -43.72 -44.61
CA GLN A 41 4.49 -42.99 -45.33
C GLN A 41 4.53 -41.50 -45.02
N GLY A 42 4.44 -40.67 -46.08
CA GLY A 42 4.37 -39.21 -45.96
C GLY A 42 3.18 -38.79 -45.10
N TYR A 43 3.41 -37.85 -44.20
CA TYR A 43 2.39 -37.38 -43.26
C TYR A 43 1.27 -36.62 -43.98
N ASN A 44 0.01 -36.91 -43.62
CA ASN A 44 -1.10 -36.04 -43.98
C ASN A 44 -1.09 -34.77 -43.10
N ASP A 45 -1.35 -33.60 -43.68
CA ASP A 45 -1.37 -32.31 -42.96
C ASP A 45 -2.29 -32.31 -41.73
N LYS A 46 -3.38 -33.10 -41.77
CA LYS A 46 -4.32 -33.26 -40.64
C LYS A 46 -3.71 -34.09 -39.51
N GLU A 47 -2.94 -35.12 -39.81
CA GLU A 47 -2.30 -35.98 -38.80
C GLU A 47 -1.19 -35.23 -38.06
N CYS A 48 -0.40 -34.41 -38.78
CA CYS A 48 0.55 -33.47 -38.17
C CYS A 48 -0.12 -32.45 -37.25
N LEU A 49 -1.33 -31.98 -37.62
CA LEU A 49 -2.11 -31.04 -36.83
C LEU A 49 -2.53 -31.65 -35.48
N PHE A 50 -3.01 -32.90 -35.48
CA PHE A 50 -3.40 -33.61 -34.26
C PHE A 50 -2.20 -34.02 -33.39
N LEU A 51 -1.06 -34.38 -33.98
CA LEU A 51 0.18 -34.62 -33.24
C LEU A 51 0.67 -33.35 -32.52
N GLY A 52 0.44 -32.17 -33.09
CA GLY A 52 0.73 -30.89 -32.46
C GLY A 52 -0.08 -30.62 -31.18
N LEU A 53 -1.30 -31.16 -31.05
CA LEU A 53 -2.14 -31.03 -29.85
C LEU A 53 -1.55 -31.77 -28.64
N ILE A 54 -0.74 -32.82 -28.85
CA ILE A 54 -0.08 -33.56 -27.77
C ILE A 54 0.87 -32.65 -26.98
N ARG A 55 1.46 -31.62 -27.62
CA ARG A 55 2.29 -30.62 -26.94
C ARG A 55 1.53 -29.86 -25.87
N TRP A 56 0.20 -29.80 -25.94
CA TRP A 56 -0.62 -29.04 -25.00
C TRP A 56 -0.61 -29.65 -23.61
N ILE A 57 -0.22 -30.92 -23.45
CA ILE A 57 -0.03 -31.54 -22.14
C ILE A 57 1.06 -30.84 -21.32
N ASN A 58 2.05 -30.23 -21.99
CA ASN A 58 3.12 -29.49 -21.32
C ASN A 58 2.60 -28.20 -20.66
N LEU A 59 1.43 -27.71 -21.07
CA LEU A 59 0.82 -26.52 -20.48
C LEU A 59 0.24 -26.79 -19.10
N VAL A 60 0.10 -28.05 -18.69
CA VAL A 60 -0.21 -28.36 -17.28
C VAL A 60 0.83 -27.73 -16.37
N ARG A 61 2.12 -27.68 -16.76
CA ARG A 61 3.22 -27.05 -16.00
C ARG A 61 3.00 -25.57 -15.68
N LEU A 62 2.07 -24.90 -16.34
CA LEU A 62 1.72 -23.52 -16.00
C LEU A 62 1.15 -23.39 -14.59
N TYR A 63 0.73 -24.49 -13.93
CA TYR A 63 0.35 -24.49 -12.51
C TYR A 63 1.42 -23.84 -11.62
N ARG A 64 2.70 -23.91 -12.02
CA ARG A 64 3.83 -23.32 -11.29
C ARG A 64 3.75 -21.80 -11.19
N ILE A 65 3.07 -21.13 -12.13
CA ILE A 65 2.90 -19.68 -12.09
C ILE A 65 2.09 -19.25 -10.85
N PHE A 66 1.11 -20.05 -10.43
CA PHE A 66 0.37 -19.81 -9.20
C PHE A 66 1.28 -19.87 -7.97
N GLY A 67 2.21 -20.83 -7.93
CA GLY A 67 3.23 -20.92 -6.88
C GLY A 67 4.17 -19.71 -6.85
N ALA A 68 4.51 -19.14 -8.01
CA ALA A 68 5.30 -17.91 -8.10
C ALA A 68 4.55 -16.70 -7.54
N PHE A 69 3.26 -16.54 -7.86
CA PHE A 69 2.41 -15.49 -7.29
C PHE A 69 2.27 -15.63 -5.77
N GLU A 70 2.12 -16.85 -5.25
CA GLU A 70 2.10 -17.07 -3.80
C GLU A 70 3.43 -16.71 -3.13
N TYR A 71 4.55 -17.04 -3.77
CA TYR A 71 5.87 -16.68 -3.26
C TYR A 71 6.06 -15.15 -3.22
N LEU A 72 5.64 -14.44 -4.26
CA LEU A 72 5.64 -12.98 -4.29
C LEU A 72 4.72 -12.39 -3.21
N ASN A 73 3.53 -12.96 -3.01
CA ASN A 73 2.60 -12.54 -1.95
C ASN A 73 3.22 -12.69 -0.56
N ARG A 74 3.84 -13.85 -0.29
CA ARG A 74 4.50 -14.12 1.01
C ARG A 74 5.66 -13.17 1.31
N LYS A 75 6.41 -12.77 0.28
CA LYS A 75 7.54 -11.86 0.45
C LYS A 75 7.10 -10.40 0.67
N MET A 76 5.85 -10.04 0.41
CA MET A 76 5.31 -8.68 0.59
C MET A 76 6.18 -7.59 -0.06
N MET A 77 6.93 -7.93 -1.13
CA MET A 77 7.84 -7.00 -1.82
C MET A 77 7.07 -6.03 -2.73
N ILE A 78 5.89 -6.45 -3.16
CA ILE A 78 5.00 -5.72 -4.07
C ILE A 78 3.71 -5.43 -3.29
N GLY A 79 3.15 -4.22 -3.44
CA GLY A 79 1.87 -3.87 -2.84
C GLY A 79 0.75 -4.82 -3.27
N GLN A 80 -0.22 -5.06 -2.39
CA GLN A 80 -1.31 -6.02 -2.62
C GLN A 80 -2.14 -5.70 -3.87
N VAL A 81 -2.41 -4.41 -4.12
CA VAL A 81 -3.08 -3.93 -5.35
C VAL A 81 -2.27 -4.28 -6.59
N ALA A 82 -0.98 -3.93 -6.61
CA ALA A 82 -0.10 -4.17 -7.75
C ALA A 82 0.07 -5.67 -8.06
N LEU A 83 0.18 -6.51 -7.03
CA LEU A 83 0.24 -7.96 -7.19
C LEU A 83 -1.07 -8.53 -7.78
N THR A 84 -2.21 -8.02 -7.32
CA THR A 84 -3.54 -8.41 -7.83
C THR A 84 -3.71 -8.02 -9.30
N LEU A 85 -3.29 -6.82 -9.69
CA LEU A 85 -3.29 -6.38 -11.08
C LEU A 85 -2.38 -7.27 -11.94
N LEU A 86 -1.14 -7.51 -11.51
CA LEU A 86 -0.20 -8.35 -12.25
C LEU A 86 -0.73 -9.78 -12.46
N ARG A 87 -1.30 -10.39 -11.40
CA ARG A 87 -1.92 -11.72 -11.47
C ARG A 87 -3.08 -11.73 -12.47
N THR A 88 -3.93 -10.73 -12.39
CA THR A 88 -5.12 -10.59 -13.24
C THR A 88 -4.75 -10.40 -14.71
N THR A 89 -3.82 -9.49 -15.02
CA THR A 89 -3.34 -9.26 -16.38
C THR A 89 -2.70 -10.51 -16.96
N THR A 90 -1.94 -11.26 -16.16
CA THR A 90 -1.32 -12.53 -16.60
C THR A 90 -2.37 -13.58 -16.97
N VAL A 91 -3.43 -13.72 -16.16
CA VAL A 91 -4.54 -14.65 -16.44
C VAL A 91 -5.31 -14.23 -17.69
N LEU A 92 -5.62 -12.93 -17.84
CA LEU A 92 -6.32 -12.40 -19.02
C LEU A 92 -5.54 -12.66 -20.30
N PHE A 93 -4.26 -12.30 -20.33
CA PHE A 93 -3.40 -12.52 -21.50
C PHE A 93 -3.31 -14.00 -21.85
N TYR A 94 -3.20 -14.87 -20.84
CA TYR A 94 -3.17 -16.31 -21.06
C TYR A 94 -4.46 -16.82 -21.70
N VAL A 95 -5.63 -16.47 -21.15
CA VAL A 95 -6.92 -16.87 -21.73
C VAL A 95 -7.08 -16.32 -23.15
N ALA A 96 -6.71 -15.05 -23.40
CA ALA A 96 -6.76 -14.46 -24.73
C ALA A 96 -5.86 -15.20 -25.73
N HIS A 97 -4.61 -15.47 -25.36
CA HIS A 97 -3.68 -16.21 -26.22
C HIS A 97 -4.23 -17.59 -26.60
N TRP A 98 -4.78 -18.31 -25.63
CA TRP A 98 -5.32 -19.64 -25.85
C TRP A 98 -6.56 -19.64 -26.74
N MET A 99 -7.50 -18.74 -26.47
CA MET A 99 -8.72 -18.65 -27.26
C MET A 99 -8.41 -18.19 -28.69
N ALA A 100 -7.46 -17.27 -28.87
CA ALA A 100 -6.92 -16.92 -30.19
C ALA A 100 -6.33 -18.12 -30.94
N CYS A 101 -5.48 -18.92 -30.27
CA CYS A 101 -4.86 -20.09 -30.87
C CYS A 101 -5.87 -21.20 -31.21
N ILE A 102 -6.86 -21.45 -30.34
CA ILE A 102 -7.93 -22.42 -30.61
C ILE A 102 -8.78 -21.96 -31.79
N PHE A 103 -9.15 -20.68 -31.84
CA PHE A 103 -9.97 -20.15 -32.91
C PHE A 103 -9.24 -20.18 -34.26
N TYR A 104 -7.94 -19.86 -34.28
CA TYR A 104 -7.10 -20.02 -35.46
C TYR A 104 -6.93 -21.50 -35.87
N PHE A 105 -6.82 -22.41 -34.90
CA PHE A 105 -6.75 -23.84 -35.15
C PHE A 105 -8.02 -24.39 -35.80
N ILE A 106 -9.21 -23.92 -35.38
CA ILE A 106 -10.50 -24.29 -35.99
C ILE A 106 -10.50 -23.90 -37.48
N ALA A 107 -10.14 -22.65 -37.81
CA ALA A 107 -10.07 -22.21 -39.20
C ALA A 107 -9.04 -23.00 -40.04
N ARG A 108 -7.91 -23.38 -39.42
CA ARG A 108 -6.91 -24.24 -40.08
C ARG A 108 -7.43 -25.66 -40.32
N ALA A 109 -8.19 -26.23 -39.39
CA ALA A 109 -8.80 -27.55 -39.54
C ALA A 109 -9.87 -27.57 -40.65
N GLU A 110 -10.54 -26.45 -40.86
CA GLU A 110 -11.49 -26.22 -41.97
C GLU A 110 -10.82 -25.87 -43.30
N GLY A 111 -9.49 -25.71 -43.32
CA GLY A 111 -8.71 -25.47 -44.53
C GLY A 111 -8.79 -24.04 -45.08
N PHE A 112 -9.07 -23.03 -44.23
CA PHE A 112 -9.17 -21.62 -44.62
C PHE A 112 -10.15 -21.36 -45.79
N THR A 113 -11.27 -22.09 -45.83
CA THR A 113 -12.31 -21.85 -46.84
C THR A 113 -12.97 -20.49 -46.64
N SER A 114 -13.66 -19.97 -47.66
CA SER A 114 -14.45 -18.72 -47.58
C SER A 114 -15.55 -18.76 -46.50
N ASN A 115 -15.89 -19.96 -46.01
CA ASN A 115 -16.85 -20.21 -44.93
C ASN A 115 -16.19 -20.35 -43.55
N SER A 116 -14.91 -19.97 -43.42
CA SER A 116 -14.21 -19.86 -42.14
C SER A 116 -13.98 -18.39 -41.80
N TRP A 117 -13.90 -18.05 -40.51
CA TRP A 117 -13.66 -16.67 -40.07
C TRP A 117 -12.34 -16.10 -40.63
N ALA A 118 -11.30 -16.94 -40.73
CA ALA A 118 -9.98 -16.55 -41.21
C ALA A 118 -9.90 -16.43 -42.75
N GLY A 119 -10.65 -17.29 -43.47
CA GLY A 119 -10.69 -17.27 -44.93
C GLY A 119 -11.61 -16.17 -45.50
N ALA A 120 -12.54 -15.64 -44.69
CA ALA A 120 -13.40 -14.53 -45.06
C ALA A 120 -12.74 -13.15 -44.91
N VAL A 121 -11.56 -13.09 -44.28
CA VAL A 121 -10.82 -11.86 -44.03
C VAL A 121 -9.57 -11.84 -44.92
N ASP A 122 -9.63 -11.08 -46.01
CA ASP A 122 -8.55 -10.99 -47.01
C ASP A 122 -7.19 -10.62 -46.38
N THR A 123 -7.21 -9.74 -45.37
CA THR A 123 -6.00 -9.32 -44.63
C THR A 123 -5.33 -10.47 -43.86
N MET A 124 -6.07 -11.52 -43.49
CA MET A 124 -5.52 -12.66 -42.76
C MET A 124 -4.91 -13.71 -43.69
N VAL A 125 -5.48 -13.87 -44.88
CA VAL A 125 -4.96 -14.77 -45.92
C VAL A 125 -3.61 -14.27 -46.43
N GLU A 126 -3.47 -12.96 -46.65
CA GLU A 126 -2.25 -12.34 -47.16
C GLU A 126 -1.21 -12.00 -46.07
N ALA A 127 -1.60 -12.01 -44.79
CA ALA A 127 -0.70 -11.65 -43.70
C ALA A 127 0.44 -12.66 -43.48
N GLU A 128 1.60 -12.11 -43.09
CA GLU A 128 2.71 -12.88 -42.53
C GLU A 128 2.30 -13.69 -41.28
N PRO A 129 3.05 -14.74 -40.89
CA PRO A 129 2.72 -15.58 -39.74
C PRO A 129 2.49 -14.79 -38.44
N TRP A 130 3.29 -13.74 -38.20
CA TRP A 130 3.11 -12.85 -37.05
C TRP A 130 1.85 -11.98 -37.17
N GLY A 131 1.52 -11.50 -38.37
CA GLY A 131 0.30 -10.75 -38.63
C GLY A 131 -0.95 -11.57 -38.33
N ARG A 132 -0.98 -12.84 -38.75
CA ARG A 132 -2.08 -13.78 -38.45
C ARG A 132 -2.23 -14.02 -36.94
N TYR A 133 -1.12 -14.13 -36.22
CA TYR A 133 -1.14 -14.28 -34.77
C TYR A 133 -1.70 -13.04 -34.06
N PHE A 134 -1.20 -11.84 -34.39
CA PHE A 134 -1.67 -10.60 -33.76
C PHE A 134 -3.12 -10.31 -34.09
N LEU A 135 -3.60 -10.63 -35.29
CA LEU A 135 -5.01 -10.47 -35.66
C LEU A 135 -5.91 -11.43 -34.89
N SER A 136 -5.48 -12.70 -34.73
CA SER A 136 -6.20 -13.68 -33.89
C SER A 136 -6.23 -13.25 -32.43
N LEU A 137 -5.12 -12.70 -31.93
CA LEU A 137 -5.02 -12.18 -30.57
C LEU A 137 -5.92 -10.96 -30.37
N TYR A 138 -5.95 -10.04 -31.34
CA TYR A 138 -6.85 -8.88 -31.35
C TYR A 138 -8.31 -9.31 -31.24
N PHE A 139 -8.73 -10.25 -32.10
CA PHE A 139 -10.09 -10.81 -32.06
C PHE A 139 -10.42 -11.38 -30.68
N SER A 140 -9.50 -12.17 -30.11
CA SER A 140 -9.68 -12.73 -28.78
C SER A 140 -9.82 -11.63 -27.71
N PHE A 141 -8.99 -10.59 -27.75
CA PHE A 141 -9.12 -9.48 -26.81
C PHE A 141 -10.45 -8.75 -26.94
N VAL A 142 -10.95 -8.50 -28.15
CA VAL A 142 -12.24 -7.84 -28.38
C VAL A 142 -13.39 -8.60 -27.73
N ILE A 143 -13.42 -9.93 -27.87
CA ILE A 143 -14.42 -10.78 -27.20
C ILE A 143 -14.20 -10.79 -25.69
N LEU A 144 -12.94 -10.95 -25.25
CA LEU A 144 -12.59 -11.03 -23.84
C LEU A 144 -13.01 -9.78 -23.08
N THR A 145 -12.81 -8.59 -23.65
CA THR A 145 -13.16 -7.32 -23.03
C THR A 145 -14.61 -6.92 -23.26
N GLY A 146 -15.32 -7.57 -24.19
CA GLY A 146 -16.69 -7.23 -24.55
C GLY A 146 -16.84 -5.90 -25.28
N PHE A 147 -15.77 -5.39 -25.93
CA PHE A 147 -15.86 -4.15 -26.72
C PHE A 147 -16.69 -4.35 -27.98
N GLY A 148 -16.71 -5.58 -28.52
CA GLY A 148 -17.48 -5.94 -29.71
C GLY A 148 -16.91 -5.29 -30.97
N ASP A 149 -16.53 -6.13 -31.92
CA ASP A 149 -16.15 -5.70 -33.27
C ASP A 149 -16.92 -6.61 -34.24
N ASN A 150 -17.53 -6.02 -35.26
CA ASN A 150 -18.32 -6.74 -36.26
C ASN A 150 -17.50 -7.14 -37.49
N THR A 151 -16.20 -6.84 -37.50
CA THR A 151 -15.27 -7.21 -38.59
C THR A 151 -14.96 -8.71 -38.63
N PHE A 152 -15.06 -9.41 -37.51
CA PHE A 152 -14.75 -10.84 -37.39
C PHE A 152 -15.98 -11.58 -36.86
N TYR A 153 -16.70 -12.28 -37.73
CA TYR A 153 -17.87 -13.07 -37.35
C TYR A 153 -17.70 -14.53 -37.74
N ASP A 154 -18.30 -15.38 -36.92
CA ASP A 154 -18.47 -16.81 -37.18
C ASP A 154 -19.25 -17.01 -38.47
N LYS A 155 -18.75 -17.93 -39.29
CA LYS A 155 -19.34 -18.31 -40.58
C LYS A 155 -19.93 -19.70 -40.53
N ASN A 156 -19.44 -20.52 -39.61
CA ASN A 156 -19.82 -21.91 -39.45
C ASN A 156 -20.45 -22.18 -38.07
N ALA A 157 -21.35 -23.16 -37.99
CA ALA A 157 -22.00 -23.54 -36.73
C ALA A 157 -21.02 -23.99 -35.64
N VAL A 158 -19.88 -24.58 -36.04
CA VAL A 158 -18.79 -24.95 -35.12
C VAL A 158 -18.12 -23.70 -34.53
N GLU A 159 -17.84 -22.70 -35.36
CA GLU A 159 -17.30 -21.41 -34.95
C GLU A 159 -18.29 -20.67 -34.04
N SER A 160 -19.59 -20.66 -34.38
CA SER A 160 -20.65 -20.06 -33.56
C SER A 160 -20.70 -20.67 -32.17
N CYS A 161 -20.65 -22.01 -32.09
CA CYS A 161 -20.66 -22.72 -30.80
C CYS A 161 -19.45 -22.36 -29.95
N PHE A 162 -18.27 -22.28 -30.56
CA PHE A 162 -17.05 -21.85 -29.89
C PHE A 162 -17.14 -20.40 -29.39
N VAL A 163 -17.60 -19.47 -30.23
CA VAL A 163 -17.75 -18.05 -29.87
C VAL A 163 -18.75 -17.87 -28.73
N ILE A 164 -19.88 -18.60 -28.74
CA ILE A 164 -20.86 -18.58 -27.63
C ILE A 164 -20.21 -19.06 -26.31
N GLY A 165 -19.49 -20.18 -26.36
CA GLY A 165 -18.77 -20.70 -25.19
C GLY A 165 -17.71 -19.73 -24.68
N TYR A 166 -16.98 -19.10 -25.61
CA TYR A 166 -15.95 -18.12 -25.27
C TYR A 166 -16.54 -16.83 -24.68
N LEU A 167 -17.67 -16.34 -25.21
CA LEU A 167 -18.40 -15.21 -24.64
C LEU A 167 -18.84 -15.49 -23.20
N LEU A 168 -19.38 -16.69 -22.93
CA LEU A 168 -19.79 -17.07 -21.57
C LEU A 168 -18.60 -17.07 -20.59
N ILE A 169 -17.47 -17.67 -20.99
CA ILE A 169 -16.25 -17.67 -20.18
C ILE A 169 -15.75 -16.24 -19.94
N SER A 170 -15.80 -15.39 -20.97
CA SER A 170 -15.32 -14.01 -20.89
C SER A 170 -16.15 -13.17 -19.91
N VAL A 171 -17.48 -13.30 -19.94
CA VAL A 171 -18.37 -12.61 -19.00
C VAL A 171 -18.11 -13.05 -17.56
N LEU A 172 -17.98 -14.36 -17.32
CA LEU A 172 -17.69 -14.89 -15.98
C LEU A 172 -16.31 -14.44 -15.47
N LEU A 173 -15.30 -14.44 -16.35
CA LEU A 173 -13.95 -14.02 -16.00
C LEU A 173 -13.91 -12.51 -15.68
N ASN A 174 -14.56 -11.67 -16.48
CA ASN A 174 -14.63 -10.23 -16.23
C ASN A 174 -15.34 -9.91 -14.91
N ALA A 175 -16.44 -10.61 -14.61
CA ALA A 175 -17.14 -10.46 -13.33
C ALA A 175 -16.23 -10.84 -12.13
N PHE A 176 -15.52 -11.96 -12.23
CA PHE A 176 -14.58 -12.39 -11.20
C PHE A 176 -13.43 -11.39 -10.99
N ILE A 177 -12.89 -10.84 -12.08
CA ILE A 177 -11.81 -9.86 -12.06
C ILE A 177 -12.25 -8.56 -11.41
N LEU A 178 -13.40 -8.02 -11.83
CA LEU A 178 -13.95 -6.80 -11.26
C LEU A 178 -14.21 -6.96 -9.75
N GLY A 179 -14.76 -8.12 -9.35
CA GLY A 179 -14.95 -8.45 -7.93
C GLY A 179 -13.62 -8.49 -7.16
N SER A 180 -12.62 -9.17 -7.71
CA SER A 180 -11.30 -9.30 -7.08
C SER A 180 -10.61 -7.94 -6.88
N ILE A 181 -10.66 -7.06 -7.89
CA ILE A 181 -10.08 -5.71 -7.80
C ILE A 181 -10.83 -4.88 -6.76
N THR A 182 -12.16 -4.92 -6.77
CA THR A 182 -12.99 -4.17 -5.82
C THR A 182 -12.73 -4.59 -4.38
N THR A 183 -12.64 -5.89 -4.09
CA THR A 183 -12.33 -6.37 -2.72
C THR A 183 -10.98 -5.85 -2.24
N VAL A 184 -9.95 -5.85 -3.09
CA VAL A 184 -8.63 -5.35 -2.70
C VAL A 184 -8.64 -3.82 -2.53
N MET A 185 -9.38 -3.09 -3.37
CA MET A 185 -9.54 -1.64 -3.20
C MET A 185 -10.26 -1.28 -1.89
N VAL A 186 -11.30 -2.03 -1.53
CA VAL A 186 -12.00 -1.83 -0.25
C VAL A 186 -11.09 -2.14 0.93
N ALA A 187 -10.27 -3.18 0.84
CA ALA A 187 -9.30 -3.51 1.89
C ALA A 187 -8.19 -2.45 2.02
N ASP A 188 -7.78 -1.82 0.91
CA ASP A 188 -6.78 -0.74 0.92
C ASP A 188 -7.33 0.54 1.60
N ASP A 189 -8.62 0.82 1.44
CA ASP A 189 -9.29 1.99 2.06
C ASP A 189 -9.79 1.74 3.51
N GLU A 190 -9.47 0.60 4.11
CA GLU A 190 -9.95 0.23 5.46
C GLU A 190 -9.57 1.29 6.52
N ILE A 191 -8.36 1.84 6.45
CA ILE A 191 -7.87 2.85 7.40
C ILE A 191 -8.71 4.13 7.34
N SER A 192 -9.00 4.64 6.14
CA SER A 192 -9.84 5.82 5.96
C SER A 192 -11.28 5.55 6.38
N HIS A 193 -11.78 4.35 6.06
CA HIS A 193 -13.13 3.93 6.42
C HIS A 193 -13.34 3.90 7.94
N VAL A 194 -12.43 3.25 8.68
CA VAL A 194 -12.47 3.20 10.14
C VAL A 194 -12.40 4.59 10.76
N PHE A 195 -11.59 5.49 10.23
CA PHE A 195 -11.54 6.87 10.71
C PHE A 195 -12.88 7.60 10.52
N ARG A 196 -13.49 7.48 9.33
CA ARG A 196 -14.81 8.07 9.05
C ARG A 196 -15.89 7.52 9.97
N GLU A 197 -15.89 6.22 10.23
CA GLU A 197 -16.81 5.56 11.15
C GLU A 197 -16.66 6.06 12.60
N ARG A 198 -15.43 6.28 13.06
CA ARG A 198 -15.15 6.89 14.39
C ARG A 198 -15.69 8.33 14.46
N VAL A 199 -15.51 9.13 13.41
CA VAL A 199 -16.05 10.51 13.35
C VAL A 199 -17.57 10.51 13.36
N GLU A 200 -18.21 9.61 12.60
CA GLU A 200 -19.66 9.48 12.57
C GLU A 200 -20.23 9.07 13.93
N SER A 201 -19.59 8.11 14.60
CA SER A 201 -19.94 7.68 15.96
C SER A 201 -19.81 8.82 16.96
N LEU A 202 -18.75 9.64 16.87
CA LEU A 202 -18.58 10.84 17.69
C LEU A 202 -19.71 11.85 17.46
N ASN A 203 -20.07 12.11 16.22
CA ASN A 203 -21.16 13.04 15.88
C ASN A 203 -22.51 12.55 16.43
N ALA A 204 -22.79 11.25 16.30
CA ALA A 204 -23.99 10.64 16.85
C ALA A 204 -24.04 10.74 18.38
N PHE A 205 -22.91 10.46 19.06
CA PHE A 205 -22.78 10.59 20.51
C PHE A 205 -22.97 12.04 20.97
N SER A 206 -22.31 12.99 20.32
CA SER A 206 -22.43 14.42 20.62
C SER A 206 -23.87 14.90 20.51
N LYS A 207 -24.57 14.53 19.43
CA LYS A 207 -25.98 14.86 19.22
C LYS A 207 -26.88 14.22 20.27
N GLN A 208 -26.65 12.95 20.62
CA GLN A 208 -27.45 12.25 21.63
C GLN A 208 -27.29 12.84 23.04
N LYS A 209 -26.10 13.35 23.35
CA LYS A 209 -25.76 13.92 24.66
C LYS A 209 -25.86 15.45 24.71
N GLU A 210 -26.28 16.08 23.60
CA GLU A 210 -26.39 17.53 23.47
C GLU A 210 -25.11 18.25 23.89
N LEU A 211 -23.95 17.72 23.48
CA LEU A 211 -22.66 18.31 23.83
C LEU A 211 -22.51 19.69 23.18
N PRO A 212 -21.84 20.65 23.86
CA PRO A 212 -21.45 21.90 23.23
C PRO A 212 -20.62 21.66 21.97
N GLU A 213 -20.85 22.48 20.95
CA GLU A 213 -20.14 22.37 19.66
C GLU A 213 -18.62 22.52 19.85
N SER A 214 -18.20 23.40 20.78
CA SER A 214 -16.78 23.58 21.14
C SER A 214 -16.13 22.31 21.68
N LEU A 215 -16.84 21.52 22.49
CA LEU A 215 -16.33 20.27 23.04
C LEU A 215 -16.28 19.18 21.97
N THR A 216 -17.28 19.15 21.10
CA THR A 216 -17.35 18.19 19.99
C THR A 216 -16.22 18.40 19.01
N GLU A 217 -15.91 19.66 18.67
CA GLU A 217 -14.81 19.98 17.78
C GLU A 217 -13.46 19.61 18.41
N LEU A 218 -13.28 19.87 19.72
CA LEU A 218 -12.08 19.45 20.44
C LEU A 218 -11.89 17.92 20.44
N MET A 219 -12.99 17.16 20.61
CA MET A 219 -12.95 15.70 20.50
C MET A 219 -12.61 15.24 19.07
N ARG A 220 -13.08 15.95 18.04
CA ARG A 220 -12.76 15.65 16.64
C ARG A 220 -11.29 15.93 16.33
N GLU A 221 -10.76 17.09 16.75
CA GLU A 221 -9.35 17.44 16.61
C GLU A 221 -8.45 16.40 17.32
N TYR A 222 -8.87 15.90 18.48
CA TYR A 222 -8.17 14.84 19.19
C TYR A 222 -8.17 13.53 18.41
N LEU A 223 -9.32 13.14 17.85
CA LEU A 223 -9.45 11.95 17.02
C LEU A 223 -8.59 12.03 15.74
N GLU A 224 -8.51 13.20 15.11
CA GLU A 224 -7.64 13.45 13.96
C GLU A 224 -6.15 13.29 14.32
N LEU A 225 -5.75 13.83 15.48
CA LEU A 225 -4.39 13.69 15.99
C LEU A 225 -4.07 12.22 16.29
N LEU A 226 -4.99 11.48 16.92
CA LEU A 226 -4.83 10.05 17.15
C LEU A 226 -4.67 9.30 15.83
N HIS A 227 -5.49 9.59 14.81
CA HIS A 227 -5.38 8.93 13.50
C HIS A 227 -4.02 9.17 12.83
N HIS A 228 -3.50 10.41 12.89
CA HIS A 228 -2.19 10.75 12.34
C HIS A 228 -1.04 10.09 13.12
N THR A 229 -1.22 9.89 14.42
CA THR A 229 -0.20 9.30 15.30
C THR A 229 -0.37 7.79 15.51
N GLU A 230 -1.45 7.17 15.04
CA GLU A 230 -1.78 5.75 15.25
C GLU A 230 -0.69 4.81 14.74
N SER A 231 -0.05 5.17 13.62
CA SER A 231 1.07 4.43 13.02
C SER A 231 2.42 4.60 13.72
N THR A 232 2.53 5.59 14.63
CA THR A 232 3.77 5.95 15.34
C THR A 232 3.60 5.86 16.87
N SER A 233 2.39 5.60 17.36
CA SER A 233 2.09 5.51 18.79
C SER A 233 2.73 4.27 19.39
N ASP A 234 3.72 4.50 20.26
CA ASP A 234 4.44 3.44 20.96
C ASP A 234 3.47 2.54 21.73
N GLU A 235 2.40 3.08 22.34
CA GLU A 235 1.42 2.29 23.09
C GLU A 235 0.60 1.37 22.17
N LEU A 236 0.06 1.89 21.06
CA LEU A 236 -0.80 1.12 20.15
C LEU A 236 -0.04 0.02 19.41
N ILE A 237 1.24 0.26 19.09
CA ILE A 237 2.10 -0.71 18.43
C ILE A 237 2.59 -1.76 19.43
N LEU A 238 3.10 -1.34 20.58
CA LEU A 238 3.75 -2.24 21.54
C LEU A 238 2.76 -3.12 22.30
N HIS A 239 1.48 -2.76 22.37
CA HIS A 239 0.44 -3.60 22.97
C HIS A 239 0.23 -4.93 22.22
N ARG A 240 0.60 -5.03 20.95
CA ARG A 240 0.48 -6.26 20.16
C ARG A 240 1.58 -7.29 20.46
N TYR A 241 2.62 -6.91 21.19
CA TYR A 241 3.78 -7.75 21.47
C TYR A 241 3.73 -8.31 22.89
N PRO A 242 4.36 -9.48 23.14
CA PRO A 242 4.53 -10.02 24.48
C PRO A 242 5.19 -9.01 25.44
N PRO A 243 4.84 -9.02 26.73
CA PRO A 243 5.33 -8.04 27.71
C PRO A 243 6.86 -8.02 27.84
N THR A 244 7.52 -9.15 27.57
CA THR A 244 8.99 -9.25 27.59
C THR A 244 9.65 -8.46 26.45
N LEU A 245 9.05 -8.45 25.25
CA LEU A 245 9.53 -7.64 24.12
C LEU A 245 9.18 -6.17 24.32
N ARG A 246 7.94 -5.88 24.72
CA ARG A 246 7.50 -4.52 25.07
C ARG A 246 8.44 -3.86 26.07
N LYS A 247 8.75 -4.54 27.19
CA LYS A 247 9.67 -4.01 28.22
C LYS A 247 11.07 -3.69 27.67
N LYS A 248 11.61 -4.53 26.77
CA LYS A 248 12.93 -4.28 26.14
C LYS A 248 12.90 -3.02 25.27
N VAL A 249 11.84 -2.82 24.49
CA VAL A 249 11.70 -1.64 23.63
C VAL A 249 11.49 -0.37 24.46
N LEU A 250 10.56 -0.38 25.41
CA LEU A 250 10.29 0.77 26.29
C LEU A 250 11.54 1.20 27.07
N ARG A 251 12.32 0.23 27.56
CA ARG A 251 13.61 0.50 28.20
C ARG A 251 14.57 1.22 27.24
N HIS A 252 14.66 0.79 25.98
CA HIS A 252 15.55 1.42 25.01
C HIS A 252 15.13 2.87 24.70
N LEU A 253 13.82 3.14 24.63
CA LEU A 253 13.29 4.45 24.29
C LEU A 253 13.38 5.46 25.46
N TYR A 254 13.05 5.06 26.68
CA TYR A 254 12.77 6.03 27.76
C TYR A 254 13.73 6.00 28.94
N LEU A 255 14.63 5.02 29.05
CA LEU A 255 15.51 4.89 30.22
C LEU A 255 16.34 6.16 30.48
N ASP A 256 16.86 6.79 29.42
CA ASP A 256 17.69 7.99 29.55
C ASP A 256 16.88 9.22 29.94
N ILE A 257 15.60 9.28 29.60
CA ILE A 257 14.67 10.35 30.02
C ILE A 257 14.43 10.24 31.51
N PHE A 258 14.03 9.05 31.98
CA PHE A 258 13.79 8.82 33.41
C PHE A 258 15.04 9.04 34.26
N ARG A 259 16.25 8.73 33.76
CA ARG A 259 17.51 9.02 34.49
C ARG A 259 17.78 10.52 34.66
N LYS A 260 17.34 11.35 33.72
CA LYS A 260 17.51 12.81 33.77
C LYS A 260 16.43 13.48 34.62
N CYS A 261 15.27 12.83 34.80
CA CYS A 261 14.20 13.35 35.63
C CYS A 261 14.62 13.46 37.12
N PRO A 262 14.43 14.63 37.76
CA PRO A 262 14.79 14.85 39.16
C PRO A 262 14.31 13.79 40.16
N PRO A 263 13.05 13.30 40.13
CA PRO A 263 12.57 12.32 41.12
C PRO A 263 13.21 10.93 40.99
N PHE A 264 13.82 10.64 39.84
CA PHE A 264 14.36 9.32 39.51
C PHE A 264 15.89 9.30 39.45
N ARG A 265 16.54 10.42 39.79
CA ARG A 265 17.99 10.58 39.73
C ARG A 265 18.67 9.70 40.78
N GLY A 266 19.59 8.83 40.34
CA GLY A 266 20.32 7.91 41.22
C GLY A 266 19.57 6.62 41.57
N CYS A 267 18.35 6.42 41.06
CA CYS A 267 17.62 5.17 41.26
C CYS A 267 18.31 3.98 40.55
N LYS A 268 18.18 2.78 41.14
CA LYS A 268 18.68 1.55 40.53
C LYS A 268 17.97 1.32 39.19
N THR A 269 18.73 0.89 38.18
CA THR A 269 18.19 0.66 36.83
C THR A 269 17.04 -0.34 36.82
N ARG A 270 17.10 -1.38 37.69
CA ARG A 270 16.02 -2.37 37.83
C ARG A 270 14.70 -1.77 38.32
N PHE A 271 14.74 -0.73 39.15
CA PHE A 271 13.54 -0.01 39.59
C PHE A 271 12.95 0.81 38.44
N LEU A 272 13.81 1.53 37.70
CA LEU A 272 13.40 2.29 36.52
C LEU A 272 12.79 1.39 35.45
N ASP A 273 13.33 0.18 35.25
CA ASP A 273 12.79 -0.79 34.30
C ASP A 273 11.36 -1.24 34.68
N GLU A 274 11.03 -1.35 35.97
CA GLU A 274 9.64 -1.64 36.40
C GLU A 274 8.73 -0.41 36.21
N VAL A 275 9.18 0.78 36.61
CA VAL A 275 8.41 2.02 36.43
C VAL A 275 8.08 2.27 34.96
N ILE A 276 9.07 2.14 34.07
CA ILE A 276 8.90 2.29 32.61
C ILE A 276 7.93 1.25 32.07
N SER A 277 7.92 0.03 32.61
CA SER A 277 6.99 -1.01 32.17
C SER A 277 5.54 -0.79 32.62
N MET A 278 5.33 -0.01 33.69
CA MET A 278 4.00 0.40 34.19
C MET A 278 3.52 1.71 33.58
N ALA A 279 4.42 2.52 33.04
CA ALA A 279 4.09 3.79 32.41
C ALA A 279 3.24 3.58 31.15
N ARG A 280 2.32 4.53 30.91
CA ARG A 280 1.49 4.62 29.70
C ARG A 280 1.86 5.90 28.96
N MET A 281 1.89 5.82 27.64
CA MET A 281 2.13 6.98 26.81
C MET A 281 0.80 7.66 26.46
N GLU A 282 0.71 8.95 26.77
CA GLU A 282 -0.43 9.78 26.43
C GLU A 282 0.00 10.98 25.60
N ILE A 283 -0.86 11.36 24.66
CA ILE A 283 -0.65 12.51 23.78
C ILE A 283 -1.78 13.51 24.04
N PHE A 284 -1.43 14.78 24.19
CA PHE A 284 -2.37 15.87 24.44
C PHE A 284 -2.36 16.86 23.27
N ASN A 285 -3.54 17.36 22.88
CA ASN A 285 -3.62 18.41 21.86
C ASN A 285 -3.06 19.74 22.41
N PRO A 286 -2.54 20.62 21.54
CA PRO A 286 -2.27 22.00 21.91
C PRO A 286 -3.52 22.66 22.51
N GLU A 287 -3.33 23.53 23.50
CA GLU A 287 -4.40 24.25 24.20
C GLU A 287 -5.29 23.37 25.12
N MET A 288 -5.03 22.06 25.23
CA MET A 288 -5.69 21.19 26.19
C MET A 288 -5.14 21.39 27.61
N GLU A 289 -6.03 21.46 28.59
CA GLU A 289 -5.68 21.55 30.01
C GLU A 289 -5.35 20.14 30.54
N VAL A 290 -4.13 19.94 31.06
CA VAL A 290 -3.65 18.63 31.55
C VAL A 290 -3.99 18.43 33.03
N VAL A 291 -3.82 19.47 33.85
CA VAL A 291 -4.14 19.46 35.28
C VAL A 291 -4.68 20.84 35.66
N ASN A 292 -5.76 20.88 36.44
CA ASN A 292 -6.36 22.11 36.96
C ASN A 292 -6.06 22.32 38.44
N GLU A 293 -6.09 23.58 38.85
CA GLU A 293 -5.93 23.94 40.26
C GLU A 293 -7.13 23.42 41.07
N GLY A 294 -6.86 22.59 42.08
CA GLY A 294 -7.88 21.93 42.88
C GLY A 294 -8.11 20.45 42.53
N ASP A 295 -7.48 19.95 41.46
CA ASP A 295 -7.57 18.53 41.09
C ASP A 295 -6.83 17.63 42.08
N VAL A 296 -7.42 16.47 42.36
CA VAL A 296 -6.76 15.40 43.12
C VAL A 296 -5.85 14.62 42.16
N VAL A 297 -4.56 14.88 42.23
CA VAL A 297 -3.57 14.25 41.34
C VAL A 297 -3.30 12.80 41.77
N GLN A 298 -3.71 11.84 40.94
CA GLN A 298 -3.47 10.40 41.16
C GLN A 298 -2.30 9.84 40.34
N GLU A 299 -1.81 10.61 39.38
CA GLU A 299 -0.87 10.16 38.35
C GLU A 299 0.32 11.11 38.24
N LEU A 300 1.48 10.56 37.88
CA LEU A 300 2.70 11.33 37.64
C LEU A 300 2.93 11.44 36.13
N PHE A 301 2.93 12.67 35.63
CA PHE A 301 3.25 12.96 34.23
C PHE A 301 4.73 13.25 34.05
N VAL A 302 5.36 12.54 33.11
CA VAL A 302 6.74 12.80 32.67
C VAL A 302 6.70 13.28 31.23
N ILE A 303 7.18 14.50 31.00
CA ILE A 303 7.19 15.10 29.66
C ILE A 303 8.32 14.46 28.85
N VAL A 304 7.95 13.75 27.78
CA VAL A 304 8.88 13.15 26.82
C VAL A 304 9.24 14.15 25.72
N GLU A 305 8.21 14.74 25.09
CA GLU A 305 8.34 15.74 24.05
C GLU A 305 7.23 16.81 24.22
N GLY A 306 7.55 18.05 23.86
CA GLY A 306 6.62 19.18 23.94
C GLY A 306 6.93 20.17 25.06
N VAL A 307 6.03 21.15 25.24
CA VAL A 307 6.15 22.20 26.26
C VAL A 307 4.80 22.34 26.94
N VAL A 308 4.82 22.35 28.27
CA VAL A 308 3.65 22.59 29.11
C VAL A 308 3.80 23.96 29.78
N TYR A 309 2.70 24.72 29.82
CA TYR A 309 2.64 26.04 30.46
C TYR A 309 1.80 25.94 31.73
N GLY A 310 2.29 26.52 32.84
CA GLY A 310 1.53 26.60 34.09
C GLY A 310 1.03 28.02 34.31
N ALA A 311 -0.28 28.22 34.29
CA ALA A 311 -0.90 29.51 34.62
C ALA A 311 -1.49 29.47 36.04
N ARG A 312 -1.21 30.49 36.86
CA ARG A 312 -1.70 30.58 38.26
C ARG A 312 -2.96 31.46 38.43
N SER A 313 -3.54 32.00 37.34
CA SER A 313 -4.78 32.79 37.40
C SER A 313 -5.40 33.00 36.01
N ALA A 314 -6.73 33.11 35.95
CA ALA A 314 -7.51 33.29 34.71
C ALA A 314 -7.10 34.53 33.87
N SER A 315 -6.52 35.57 34.50
CA SER A 315 -6.04 36.78 33.82
C SER A 315 -4.71 36.58 33.10
N SER A 316 -3.80 35.75 33.65
CA SER A 316 -2.49 35.45 33.03
C SER A 316 -2.60 34.35 31.96
N ALA A 317 -3.54 33.40 32.13
CA ALA A 317 -3.81 32.35 31.16
C ALA A 317 -4.22 32.90 29.78
N SER A 318 -4.96 34.01 29.74
CA SER A 318 -5.39 34.68 28.50
C SER A 318 -4.23 35.34 27.75
N GLN A 319 -3.25 35.90 28.48
CA GLN A 319 -2.03 36.49 27.91
C GLN A 319 -1.03 35.43 27.47
N GLU A 320 -0.83 34.36 28.27
CA GLU A 320 0.02 33.23 27.90
C GLU A 320 -0.55 32.42 26.73
N ARG A 321 -1.87 32.21 26.65
CA ARG A 321 -2.53 31.61 25.47
C ARG A 321 -2.26 32.42 24.21
N LYS A 322 -2.35 33.76 24.26
CA LYS A 322 -2.01 34.63 23.13
C LYS A 322 -0.53 34.52 22.74
N ALA A 323 0.39 34.49 23.71
CA ALA A 323 1.82 34.34 23.47
C ALA A 323 2.19 32.95 22.90
N ALA A 324 1.55 31.89 23.38
CA ALA A 324 1.72 30.52 22.90
C ALA A 324 1.20 30.36 21.45
N LYS A 325 0.08 31.01 21.11
CA LYS A 325 -0.50 31.02 19.75
C LYS A 325 0.40 31.73 18.73
N LEU A 326 1.14 32.74 19.17
CA LEU A 326 2.18 33.41 18.36
C LEU A 326 3.42 32.52 18.16
N ARG A 327 3.85 31.79 19.20
CA ARG A 327 4.98 30.85 19.11
C ARG A 327 4.68 29.58 18.30
N SER A 328 3.49 29.01 18.40
CA SER A 328 3.11 27.81 17.64
C SER A 328 2.94 28.10 16.15
N LYS A 329 2.41 29.27 15.78
CA LYS A 329 2.37 29.76 14.38
C LYS A 329 3.77 29.98 13.81
N SER A 330 4.69 30.53 14.60
CA SER A 330 6.10 30.67 14.22
C SER A 330 6.78 29.30 14.03
N SER A 331 6.49 28.31 14.88
CA SER A 331 7.05 26.96 14.76
C SER A 331 6.47 26.15 13.59
N LYS A 332 5.19 26.35 13.21
CA LYS A 332 4.62 25.72 12.00
C LYS A 332 5.20 26.33 10.71
N SER A 333 5.62 27.60 10.74
CA SER A 333 6.31 28.25 9.62
C SER A 333 7.79 27.84 9.47
N ALA A 334 8.40 27.28 10.52
CA ALA A 334 9.82 26.93 10.55
C ALA A 334 10.13 25.43 10.30
N ARG A 335 9.12 24.55 10.18
CA ARG A 335 9.31 23.12 9.89
C ARG A 335 9.37 22.76 8.39
N PHE A 336 9.66 23.74 7.54
CA PHE A 336 10.19 23.51 6.19
C PHE A 336 11.58 24.13 6.10
N GLY A 337 12.60 23.41 6.56
CA GLY A 337 13.99 23.75 6.26
C GLY A 337 14.96 23.75 7.45
N SER A 338 15.86 22.76 7.40
CA SER A 338 17.19 22.72 8.01
C SER A 338 17.35 22.26 9.47
N MET A 339 18.21 21.25 9.59
CA MET A 339 19.09 20.99 10.72
C MET A 339 19.80 22.27 11.17
N ALA A 340 19.87 22.50 12.48
CA ALA A 340 20.94 23.27 13.09
C ALA A 340 21.29 22.69 14.46
N MET A 341 22.56 22.30 14.59
CA MET A 341 23.26 21.99 15.83
C MET A 341 23.64 23.27 16.60
N SER A 342 24.09 23.05 17.85
CA SER A 342 24.77 23.98 18.78
C SER A 342 23.82 24.72 19.72
N GLY A 343 24.09 24.88 21.01
CA GLY A 343 25.31 24.63 21.79
C GLY A 343 25.02 24.90 23.27
N SER A 344 25.90 24.40 24.13
CA SER A 344 25.81 24.41 25.59
C SER A 344 25.68 25.82 26.20
N MET A 345 24.93 25.98 27.29
CA MET A 345 25.35 26.86 28.40
C MET A 345 24.63 26.60 29.74
N ASN A 346 25.39 26.86 30.80
CA ASN A 346 25.23 26.50 32.21
C ASN A 346 23.93 26.95 32.93
N PRO A 347 23.51 26.21 33.98
CA PRO A 347 22.49 26.64 34.94
C PRO A 347 23.15 27.31 36.15
N ASN A 348 23.02 28.63 36.27
CA ASN A 348 23.09 29.33 37.55
C ASN A 348 22.66 30.77 37.32
N GLN A 349 21.43 31.12 37.69
CA GLN A 349 21.17 32.36 38.41
C GLN A 349 19.79 32.31 39.06
N SER A 350 19.86 32.34 40.39
CA SER A 350 18.80 32.58 41.34
C SER A 350 18.07 33.89 41.09
N PHE A 351 16.76 33.87 41.29
CA PHE A 351 15.89 35.04 41.41
C PHE A 351 16.39 35.98 42.52
N THR A 352 16.59 37.26 42.17
CA THR A 352 16.51 38.38 43.13
C THR A 352 15.70 39.50 42.50
N SER A 353 14.60 39.87 43.18
CA SER A 353 13.77 41.02 42.83
C SER A 353 14.54 42.31 43.05
N GLN A 354 14.41 43.28 42.15
CA GLN A 354 14.47 44.69 42.52
C GLN A 354 13.61 45.54 41.58
N ARG A 355 12.99 46.53 42.22
CA ARG A 355 12.01 47.51 41.76
C ARG A 355 12.75 48.84 41.50
N GLU A 356 12.05 49.80 40.89
CA GLU A 356 12.44 51.20 40.57
C GLU A 356 13.15 51.37 39.21
N ASP A 357 12.93 52.40 38.39
CA ASP A 357 11.94 53.48 38.33
C ASP A 357 12.01 54.13 36.92
N SER A 358 10.88 54.68 36.50
CA SER A 358 10.62 55.81 35.58
C SER A 358 11.77 56.52 34.82
N ALA A 359 11.65 56.63 33.48
CA ALA A 359 11.85 57.84 32.65
C ALA A 359 11.63 57.49 31.15
N GLN A 360 10.53 57.91 30.52
CA GLN A 360 10.32 59.16 29.77
C GLN A 360 11.07 59.30 28.42
N SER A 361 10.24 59.52 27.37
CA SER A 361 10.51 60.33 26.16
C SER A 361 11.50 59.76 25.14
N ALA A 362 11.39 59.95 23.83
CA ALA A 362 10.38 60.40 22.88
C ALA A 362 11.09 60.37 21.50
N ASN A 363 10.29 60.47 20.44
CA ASN A 363 10.68 60.77 19.06
C ASN A 363 11.48 59.67 18.32
N GLY A 364 11.11 59.25 17.12
CA GLY A 364 10.15 59.80 16.18
C GLY A 364 10.77 59.77 14.79
N SER A 365 9.98 59.29 13.83
CA SER A 365 10.05 59.65 12.41
C SER A 365 11.33 59.25 11.63
N VAL A 366 11.40 59.01 10.33
CA VAL A 366 10.48 58.95 9.17
C VAL A 366 11.38 58.55 7.98
N SER A 367 10.76 58.14 6.88
CA SER A 367 11.25 58.16 5.48
C SER A 367 11.93 56.87 4.99
N MET A 368 11.35 56.05 4.11
CA MET A 368 10.66 56.25 2.82
C MET A 368 11.61 56.50 1.63
N LYS A 369 11.23 55.87 0.51
CA LYS A 369 11.78 55.81 -0.86
C LYS A 369 12.58 54.53 -1.12
N GLY A 370 12.24 53.70 -2.10
CA GLY A 370 11.38 53.87 -3.27
C GLY A 370 12.12 53.28 -4.48
N GLY A 371 11.44 52.47 -5.29
CA GLY A 371 12.03 51.93 -6.51
C GLY A 371 11.19 50.83 -7.16
N LEU A 372 10.30 51.24 -8.07
CA LEU A 372 9.65 50.36 -9.05
C LEU A 372 10.68 49.74 -10.00
N SER A 373 10.43 48.51 -10.47
CA SER A 373 10.22 48.24 -11.91
C SER A 373 9.86 46.78 -12.17
N MET A 374 8.80 46.57 -12.96
CA MET A 374 8.38 45.29 -13.52
C MET A 374 9.20 44.93 -14.77
N LYS A 375 9.47 43.63 -14.97
CA LYS A 375 9.27 42.93 -16.26
C LYS A 375 9.35 41.42 -16.07
N GLY A 376 8.41 40.71 -16.72
CA GLY A 376 8.17 39.28 -16.58
C GLY A 376 9.06 38.38 -17.43
N GLY A 377 8.81 37.07 -17.31
CA GLY A 377 9.42 36.02 -18.13
C GLY A 377 9.06 34.63 -17.60
N GLN A 378 8.50 33.81 -18.47
CA GLN A 378 7.95 32.47 -18.24
C GLN A 378 9.01 31.38 -17.93
N GLY A 379 8.57 30.34 -17.22
CA GLY A 379 8.76 28.93 -17.59
C GLY A 379 10.13 28.26 -17.37
N GLY A 380 10.14 27.13 -16.65
CA GLY A 380 11.24 26.16 -16.72
C GLY A 380 11.35 25.21 -15.53
N PHE A 381 10.75 24.02 -15.67
CA PHE A 381 11.05 22.82 -14.87
C PHE A 381 12.49 22.34 -15.13
N SER A 382 13.24 21.95 -14.08
CA SER A 382 14.05 20.71 -13.97
C SER A 382 14.99 20.74 -12.75
N PRO A 383 15.26 19.59 -12.09
CA PRO A 383 15.90 19.52 -10.78
C PRO A 383 17.43 19.38 -10.88
N SER A 384 18.16 20.03 -9.97
CA SER A 384 19.62 19.86 -9.84
C SER A 384 19.96 19.35 -8.44
N MET A 385 20.50 18.13 -8.41
CA MET A 385 21.23 17.53 -7.29
C MET A 385 22.36 18.46 -6.81
N LYS A 386 22.41 18.71 -5.51
CA LYS A 386 23.62 19.10 -4.77
C LYS A 386 23.65 18.21 -3.52
N GLY A 387 24.68 17.43 -3.24
CA GLY A 387 26.08 17.83 -3.20
C GLY A 387 26.39 18.14 -1.74
N VAL A 388 26.60 17.07 -0.95
CA VAL A 388 26.94 17.11 0.47
C VAL A 388 28.37 17.59 0.64
N SER A 389 28.58 18.65 1.43
CA SER A 389 29.89 18.99 2.00
C SER A 389 29.68 19.47 3.43
N PHE A 390 30.20 18.69 4.38
CA PHE A 390 30.17 18.97 5.81
C PHE A 390 31.19 20.06 6.18
N LYS A 391 30.81 20.93 7.13
CA LYS A 391 31.69 21.45 8.18
C LYS A 391 30.89 21.62 9.46
#